data_AF-A0A535LD37-F1
#
_entry.id   AF-A0A535LD37-F1
#
_cell.length_a   1.000
_cell.length_b   1.000
_cell.length_c   1.000
_cell.angle_alpha   90.00
_cell.angle_beta   90.00
_cell.angle_gamma   90.00
#
_symmetry.space_group_name_H-M   'P 1'
#
loop_
_entity.id
_entity.type
_entity.pdbx_description
1 polymer ?
#
loop_
_entity_poly.entity_id
_entity_poly.type
_entity_poly.pdbx_seq_one_letter_code
_entity_poly.pdbx_strand_id
1 'polypeptide(L)'
;GRKVALELVRHHRLLEMFLVQVLGYSWDEVHEEAERLEHVISETMEARIFELLGRPELDPHGHAIPSLTGKVRPLSERVLSDCRKGERVVVQGVSDDDPARLRELERRRLTPGTRIEILTTSEFDSPIECRIKGSRVSIPLGLARAIYVEREPERAR
;
A
#
# COMPACT_ATOMS: atom_id res chain seq x y z
N GLY A 1 24.46 1.78 10.02
CA GLY A 1 24.18 2.40 8.71
C GLY A 1 22.95 1.77 8.09
N ARG A 2 23.11 0.91 7.08
CA ARG A 2 21.99 0.32 6.32
C ARG A 2 21.17 -0.74 7.07
N LYS A 3 21.81 -1.62 7.85
CA LYS A 3 21.11 -2.69 8.58
C LYS A 3 20.11 -2.14 9.60
N VAL A 4 20.55 -1.16 10.40
CA VAL A 4 19.71 -0.46 11.39
C VAL A 4 18.53 0.25 10.71
N ALA A 5 18.75 0.92 9.57
CA ALA A 5 17.66 1.56 8.84
C ALA A 5 16.61 0.55 8.32
N LEU A 6 17.05 -0.62 7.83
CA LEU A 6 16.13 -1.68 7.39
C LEU A 6 15.36 -2.30 8.55
N GLU A 7 15.98 -2.40 9.72
CA GLU A 7 15.36 -2.89 10.94
C GLU A 7 14.27 -1.94 11.44
N LEU A 8 14.53 -0.63 11.47
CA LEU A 8 13.52 0.38 11.81
C LEU A 8 12.34 0.36 10.84
N VAL A 9 12.59 0.32 9.53
CA VAL A 9 11.52 0.21 8.53
C VAL A 9 10.73 -1.10 8.70
N ARG A 10 11.38 -2.20 9.11
CA ARG A 10 10.69 -3.46 9.42
C ARG A 10 9.82 -3.32 10.66
N HIS A 11 10.32 -2.73 11.74
CA HIS A 11 9.55 -2.47 12.94
C HIS A 11 8.32 -1.64 12.62
N HIS A 12 8.51 -0.51 11.94
CA HIS A 12 7.45 0.40 11.53
C HIS A 12 6.32 -0.33 10.80
N ARG A 13 6.63 -0.95 9.66
CA ARG A 13 5.64 -1.61 8.80
C ARG A 13 4.94 -2.78 9.47
N LEU A 14 5.67 -3.52 10.31
CA LEU A 14 5.09 -4.63 11.06
C LEU A 14 4.16 -4.14 12.18
N LEU A 15 4.54 -3.07 12.87
CA LEU A 15 3.70 -2.42 13.87
C LEU A 15 2.44 -1.85 13.21
N GLU A 16 2.54 -1.23 12.05
CA GLU A 16 1.37 -0.74 11.33
C GLU A 16 0.39 -1.88 11.03
N MET A 17 0.90 -3.00 10.50
CA MET A 17 0.06 -4.17 10.25
C MET A 17 -0.57 -4.72 11.54
N PHE A 18 0.19 -4.77 12.63
CA PHE A 18 -0.31 -5.25 13.92
C PHE A 18 -1.41 -4.36 14.50
N LEU A 19 -1.19 -3.05 14.52
CA LEU A 19 -2.14 -2.08 15.04
C LEU A 19 -3.45 -2.10 14.26
N VAL A 20 -3.39 -2.19 12.93
CA VAL A 20 -4.59 -2.30 12.08
C VAL A 20 -5.29 -3.64 12.26
N GLN A 21 -4.59 -4.78 12.12
CA GLN A 21 -5.24 -6.10 12.09
C GLN A 21 -5.69 -6.60 13.47
N VAL A 22 -4.94 -6.27 14.53
CA VAL A 22 -5.16 -6.85 15.87
C VAL A 22 -5.84 -5.85 16.80
N LEU A 23 -5.45 -4.57 16.75
CA LEU A 23 -6.00 -3.55 17.65
C LEU A 23 -7.13 -2.73 17.03
N GLY A 24 -7.35 -2.85 15.72
CA GLY A 24 -8.45 -2.18 15.03
C GLY A 24 -8.22 -0.70 14.77
N TYR A 25 -6.95 -0.26 14.71
CA TYR A 25 -6.59 1.09 14.25
C TYR A 25 -7.02 1.27 12.81
N SER A 26 -7.38 2.49 12.43
CA SER A 26 -7.51 2.83 11.02
C SER A 26 -6.13 2.95 10.36
N TRP A 27 -6.04 2.59 9.09
CA TRP A 27 -4.77 2.68 8.36
C TRP A 27 -4.28 4.11 8.15
N ASP A 28 -5.11 5.14 8.39
CA ASP A 28 -4.71 6.55 8.30
C ASP A 28 -4.18 7.14 9.61
N GLU A 29 -4.43 6.50 10.76
CA GLU A 29 -3.92 6.94 12.07
C GLU A 29 -2.70 6.13 12.54
N VAL A 30 -2.45 4.99 11.89
CA VAL A 30 -1.47 4.00 12.37
C VAL A 30 -0.03 4.48 12.35
N HIS A 31 0.32 5.34 11.39
CA HIS A 31 1.69 5.81 11.17
C HIS A 31 2.29 6.46 12.41
N GLU A 32 1.54 7.38 13.04
CA GLU A 32 2.02 8.10 14.22
C GLU A 32 2.31 7.17 15.40
N GLU A 33 1.50 6.13 15.58
CA GLU A 33 1.68 5.19 16.68
C GLU A 33 2.82 4.22 16.39
N ALA A 34 2.96 3.77 15.15
CA ALA A 34 4.10 2.96 14.72
C ALA A 34 5.43 3.72 14.89
N GLU A 35 5.48 5.00 14.54
CA GLU A 35 6.67 5.87 14.70
C GLU A 35 7.10 6.01 16.18
N ARG A 36 6.14 6.09 17.12
CA ARG A 36 6.45 6.12 18.56
C ARG A 36 7.05 4.81 19.06
N LEU A 37 6.65 3.69 18.47
CA LEU A 37 6.97 2.35 18.95
C LEU A 37 8.19 1.73 18.27
N GLU A 38 8.52 2.11 17.03
CA GLU A 38 9.52 1.41 16.20
C GLU A 38 10.93 1.38 16.80
N HIS A 39 11.27 2.39 17.61
CA HIS A 39 12.57 2.53 18.26
C HIS A 39 12.68 1.81 19.61
N VAL A 40 11.55 1.35 20.17
CA VAL A 40 11.50 0.85 21.56
C VAL A 40 11.08 -0.62 21.67
N ILE A 41 10.54 -1.22 20.62
CA ILE A 41 10.25 -2.65 20.63
C ILE A 41 11.54 -3.48 20.55
N SER A 42 11.53 -4.62 21.27
CA SER A 42 12.62 -5.59 21.19
C SER A 42 12.48 -6.50 19.96
N GLU A 43 13.59 -7.05 19.47
CA GLU A 43 13.59 -8.07 18.40
C GLU A 43 12.70 -9.28 18.76
N THR A 44 12.62 -9.65 20.04
CA THR A 44 11.76 -10.75 20.48
C THR A 44 10.27 -10.41 20.35
N MET A 45 9.89 -9.16 20.62
CA MET A 45 8.52 -8.70 20.44
C MET A 45 8.17 -8.63 18.95
N GLU A 46 9.05 -8.04 18.13
CA GLU A 46 8.92 -8.01 16.67
C GLU A 46 8.68 -9.41 16.09
N ALA A 47 9.53 -10.38 16.43
CA ALA A 47 9.40 -11.74 15.92
C ALA A 47 8.06 -12.40 16.31
N ARG A 48 7.56 -12.15 17.53
CA ARG A 48 6.25 -12.64 17.97
C ARG A 48 5.10 -12.00 17.21
N ILE A 49 5.18 -10.70 16.95
CA ILE A 49 4.19 -9.99 16.12
C ILE A 49 4.20 -10.57 14.70
N PHE A 50 5.38 -10.80 14.12
CA PHE A 50 5.51 -11.36 12.77
C PHE A 50 4.87 -12.73 12.63
N GLU A 51 5.10 -13.63 13.59
CA GLU A 51 4.45 -14.94 13.62
C GLU A 51 2.94 -14.84 13.89
N LEU A 52 2.51 -13.95 14.80
CA LEU A 52 1.10 -13.72 15.12
C LEU A 52 0.30 -13.27 13.88
N LEU A 53 0.88 -12.41 13.06
CA LEU A 53 0.27 -11.91 11.82
C LEU A 53 0.36 -12.90 10.65
N GLY A 54 0.87 -14.11 10.86
CA GLY A 54 1.00 -15.12 9.81
C GLY A 54 2.11 -14.82 8.79
N ARG A 55 3.18 -14.16 9.24
CA ARG A 55 4.38 -13.81 8.43
C ARG A 55 4.04 -12.91 7.23
N PRO A 56 3.46 -11.72 7.45
CA PRO A 56 3.05 -10.84 6.37
C PRO A 56 4.25 -10.35 5.55
N GLU A 57 4.08 -10.25 4.24
CA GLU A 57 5.09 -9.68 3.34
C GLU A 57 4.90 -8.17 3.11
N LEU A 58 3.70 -7.65 3.37
CA LEU A 58 3.29 -6.27 3.11
C LEU A 58 2.66 -5.66 4.37
N ASP A 59 2.75 -4.34 4.50
CA ASP A 59 1.99 -3.54 5.47
C ASP A 59 0.55 -3.25 4.98
N PRO A 60 -0.30 -2.54 5.74
CA PRO A 60 -1.66 -2.20 5.33
C PRO A 60 -1.76 -1.38 4.04
N HIS A 61 -0.74 -0.59 3.73
CA HIS A 61 -0.69 0.29 2.56
C HIS A 61 -0.08 -0.40 1.33
N GLY A 62 0.46 -1.61 1.48
CA GLY A 62 1.03 -2.42 0.40
C GLY A 62 2.54 -2.27 0.25
N HIS A 63 3.24 -1.66 1.22
CA HIS A 63 4.69 -1.59 1.22
C HIS A 63 5.31 -2.87 1.80
N ALA A 64 6.40 -3.32 1.19
CA ALA A 64 7.04 -4.57 1.61
C ALA A 64 7.66 -4.46 3.00
N ILE A 65 7.33 -5.39 3.89
CA ILE A 65 8.00 -5.53 5.19
C ILE A 65 9.41 -6.11 4.91
N PRO A 66 10.52 -5.38 5.19
CA PRO A 66 11.85 -5.89 4.95
C PRO A 66 12.09 -7.22 5.66
N SER A 67 12.70 -8.18 4.98
CA SER A 67 13.15 -9.42 5.65
C SER A 67 14.36 -9.15 6.55
N LEU A 68 14.61 -10.04 7.52
CA LEU A 68 15.82 -10.02 8.36
C LEU A 68 17.13 -10.07 7.55
N THR A 69 17.07 -10.59 6.32
CA THR A 69 18.21 -10.64 5.39
C THR A 69 18.36 -9.38 4.51
N GLY A 70 17.46 -8.41 4.65
CA GLY A 70 17.47 -7.15 3.91
C GLY A 70 16.94 -7.23 2.49
N LYS A 71 16.31 -8.35 2.08
CA LYS A 71 15.56 -8.41 0.83
C LYS A 71 14.26 -7.63 1.00
N VAL A 72 14.05 -6.66 0.11
CA VAL A 72 12.84 -5.84 0.00
C VAL A 72 12.39 -5.92 -1.46
N ARG A 73 11.14 -6.30 -1.71
CA ARG A 73 10.53 -6.08 -3.02
C ARG A 73 10.06 -4.62 -3.05
N PRO A 74 10.66 -3.73 -3.87
CA PRO A 74 10.21 -2.35 -3.92
C PRO A 74 8.78 -2.29 -4.47
N LEU A 75 8.05 -1.23 -4.12
CA LEU A 75 6.83 -0.89 -4.85
C LEU A 75 7.18 -0.61 -6.31
N SER A 76 6.22 -0.88 -7.17
CA SER A 76 6.25 -0.44 -8.55
C SER A 76 6.46 1.07 -8.59
N GLU A 77 7.39 1.52 -9.43
CA GLU A 77 7.56 2.94 -9.71
C GLU A 77 6.40 3.50 -10.55
N ARG A 78 5.54 2.61 -11.07
CA ARG A 78 4.42 2.99 -11.91
C ARG A 78 3.20 3.35 -11.07
N VAL A 79 2.69 4.56 -11.29
CA VAL A 79 1.46 5.05 -10.66
C VAL A 79 0.25 4.92 -11.59
N LEU A 80 -0.95 4.98 -11.01
CA LEU A 80 -2.21 4.86 -11.77
C LEU A 80 -2.35 5.94 -12.84
N SER A 81 -1.80 7.15 -12.61
CA SER A 81 -1.80 8.23 -13.60
C SER A 81 -1.03 7.94 -14.88
N ASP A 82 -0.11 6.97 -14.85
CA ASP A 82 0.72 6.60 -15.99
C ASP A 82 0.12 5.42 -16.79
N CYS A 83 -1.09 4.99 -16.42
CA CYS A 83 -1.77 3.90 -17.08
C CYS A 83 -2.50 4.38 -18.34
N ARG A 84 -2.49 3.53 -19.38
CA ARG A 84 -3.18 3.82 -20.64
C ARG A 84 -4.55 3.18 -20.68
N LYS A 85 -5.43 3.76 -21.51
CA LYS A 85 -6.76 3.20 -21.79
C LYS A 85 -6.65 1.75 -22.24
N GLY A 86 -7.51 0.90 -21.68
CA GLY A 86 -7.57 -0.53 -21.96
C GLY A 86 -6.63 -1.39 -21.10
N GLU A 87 -5.73 -0.78 -20.33
CA GLU A 87 -4.90 -1.53 -19.39
C GLU A 87 -5.71 -2.05 -18.20
N ARG A 88 -5.29 -3.22 -17.71
CA ARG A 88 -5.77 -3.80 -16.46
C ARG A 88 -4.61 -3.88 -15.49
N VAL A 89 -4.82 -3.33 -14.31
CA VAL A 89 -3.79 -3.19 -13.29
C VAL A 89 -4.33 -3.59 -11.93
N VAL A 90 -3.42 -3.94 -11.03
CA VAL A 90 -3.71 -4.21 -9.62
C VAL A 90 -3.01 -3.14 -8.79
N VAL A 91 -3.72 -2.56 -7.82
CA VAL A 91 -3.13 -1.70 -6.81
C VAL A 91 -2.13 -2.53 -6.00
N GLN A 92 -0.85 -2.22 -6.13
CA GLN A 92 0.20 -2.87 -5.35
C GLN A 92 0.30 -2.21 -3.96
N GLY A 93 0.23 -0.87 -3.94
CA GLY A 93 0.22 -0.10 -2.71
C GLY A 93 -0.17 1.36 -2.94
N VAL A 94 -0.21 2.12 -1.87
CA VAL A 94 -0.60 3.54 -1.87
C VAL A 94 0.35 4.35 -1.02
N SER A 95 0.55 5.63 -1.36
CA SER A 95 1.29 6.57 -0.53
C SER A 95 0.57 6.83 0.79
N ASP A 96 1.32 6.79 1.89
CA ASP A 96 0.90 6.97 3.29
C ASP A 96 1.24 8.35 3.88
N ASP A 97 1.79 9.25 3.05
CA ASP A 97 2.22 10.61 3.39
C ASP A 97 1.10 11.56 3.89
N ASP A 98 -0.16 11.25 3.59
CA ASP A 98 -1.30 12.12 3.87
C ASP A 98 -2.51 11.31 4.39
N PRO A 99 -2.82 11.40 5.70
CA PRO A 99 -3.97 10.71 6.30
C PRO A 99 -5.30 11.05 5.63
N ALA A 100 -5.50 12.29 5.16
CA ALA A 100 -6.73 12.68 4.48
C ALA A 100 -6.86 11.98 3.12
N ARG A 101 -5.73 11.76 2.44
CA ARG A 101 -5.67 10.99 1.20
C ARG A 101 -5.96 9.51 1.43
N LEU A 102 -5.39 8.91 2.48
CA LEU A 102 -5.66 7.53 2.87
C LEU A 102 -7.15 7.31 3.16
N ARG A 103 -7.79 8.18 3.96
CA ARG A 103 -9.24 8.12 4.18
C ARG A 103 -10.02 8.15 2.87
N GLU A 104 -9.63 9.00 1.92
CA GLU A 104 -10.32 9.09 0.64
C GLU A 104 -10.15 7.83 -0.22
N LEU A 105 -8.95 7.24 -0.24
CA LEU A 105 -8.68 5.98 -0.91
C LEU A 105 -9.52 4.84 -0.32
N GLU A 106 -9.65 4.78 1.01
CA GLU A 106 -10.44 3.77 1.70
C GLU A 106 -11.93 3.88 1.37
N ARG A 107 -12.49 5.10 1.43
CA ARG A 107 -13.90 5.37 1.08
C ARG A 107 -14.23 4.89 -0.32
N ARG A 108 -13.27 5.01 -1.25
CA ARG A 108 -13.38 4.56 -2.65
C ARG A 108 -13.03 3.08 -2.85
N ARG A 109 -12.61 2.38 -1.79
CA ARG A 109 -12.11 0.99 -1.82
C ARG A 109 -10.94 0.81 -2.78
N LEU A 110 -10.04 1.80 -2.83
CA LEU A 110 -8.80 1.82 -3.59
C LEU A 110 -7.64 1.35 -2.71
N THR A 111 -7.76 0.13 -2.18
CA THR A 111 -6.77 -0.48 -1.28
C THR A 111 -5.85 -1.45 -2.05
N PRO A 112 -4.72 -1.87 -1.47
CA PRO A 112 -3.89 -2.94 -2.04
C PRO A 112 -4.71 -4.17 -2.47
N GLY A 113 -4.36 -4.73 -3.62
CA GLY A 113 -5.08 -5.84 -4.27
C GLY A 113 -6.29 -5.43 -5.11
N THR A 114 -6.67 -4.16 -5.15
CA THR A 114 -7.80 -3.68 -5.97
C THR A 114 -7.48 -3.79 -7.46
N ARG A 115 -8.33 -4.48 -8.21
CA ARG A 115 -8.25 -4.58 -9.68
C ARG A 115 -8.94 -3.40 -10.34
N ILE A 116 -8.24 -2.77 -11.28
CA ILE A 116 -8.69 -1.57 -11.99
C ILE A 116 -8.51 -1.77 -13.50
N GLU A 117 -9.57 -1.53 -14.25
CA GLU A 117 -9.51 -1.42 -15.71
C GLU A 117 -9.62 0.06 -16.12
N ILE A 118 -8.67 0.56 -16.92
CA ILE A 118 -8.63 1.96 -17.32
C ILE A 118 -9.54 2.20 -18.53
N LEU A 119 -10.55 3.05 -18.37
CA LEU A 119 -11.52 3.37 -19.43
C LEU A 119 -11.12 4.62 -20.21
N THR A 120 -10.58 5.62 -19.51
CA THR A 120 -10.07 6.87 -20.07
C THR A 120 -8.82 7.28 -19.31
N THR A 121 -7.85 7.86 -20.00
CA THR A 121 -6.63 8.41 -19.40
C THR A 121 -6.83 9.86 -18.98
N SER A 122 -5.93 10.37 -18.12
CA SER A 122 -5.92 11.80 -17.80
C SER A 122 -5.47 12.61 -19.02
N GLU A 123 -6.40 13.27 -19.69
CA GLU A 123 -6.10 14.34 -20.65
C GLU A 123 -6.23 15.68 -19.91
N PHE A 124 -5.21 16.54 -19.99
CA PHE A 124 -5.20 17.88 -19.39
C PHE A 124 -5.55 17.91 -17.89
N ASP A 125 -4.91 17.03 -17.09
CA ASP A 125 -5.14 16.86 -15.66
C ASP A 125 -6.58 16.44 -15.26
N SER A 126 -7.36 15.92 -16.20
CA SER A 126 -8.69 15.39 -15.92
C SER A 126 -8.64 14.13 -15.03
N PRO A 127 -9.71 13.84 -14.26
CA PRO A 127 -9.85 12.58 -13.55
C PRO A 127 -9.70 11.36 -14.47
N ILE A 128 -9.19 10.26 -13.91
CA ILE A 128 -9.07 8.98 -14.60
C ILE A 128 -10.39 8.22 -14.43
N GLU A 129 -11.02 7.89 -15.54
CA GLU A 129 -12.20 7.02 -15.55
C GLU A 129 -11.75 5.57 -15.58
N CYS A 130 -12.21 4.80 -14.60
CA CYS A 130 -11.86 3.40 -14.46
C CYS A 130 -13.07 2.53 -14.14
N ARG A 131 -12.91 1.21 -14.29
CA ARG A 131 -13.88 0.21 -13.86
C ARG A 131 -13.29 -0.59 -12.69
N ILE A 132 -14.01 -0.60 -11.57
CA ILE A 132 -13.66 -1.32 -10.35
C ILE A 132 -14.86 -2.17 -9.95
N LYS A 133 -14.67 -3.50 -9.85
CA LYS A 133 -15.74 -4.46 -9.53
C LYS A 133 -17.00 -4.29 -10.42
N GLY A 134 -16.81 -3.91 -11.69
CA GLY A 134 -17.90 -3.68 -12.65
C GLY A 134 -18.48 -2.26 -12.66
N SER A 135 -18.25 -1.46 -11.61
CA SER A 135 -18.74 -0.09 -11.51
C SER A 135 -17.77 0.91 -12.12
N ARG A 136 -18.31 1.96 -12.75
CA ARG A 136 -17.53 3.07 -13.29
C ARG A 136 -17.19 4.06 -12.17
N VAL A 137 -15.91 4.39 -12.03
CA VAL A 137 -15.41 5.26 -10.95
C VAL A 137 -14.48 6.32 -11.56
N SER A 138 -14.72 7.57 -11.19
CA SER A 138 -13.86 8.70 -11.53
C SER A 138 -12.86 8.94 -10.41
N ILE A 139 -11.56 8.81 -10.70
CA ILE A 139 -10.48 8.99 -9.73
C ILE A 139 -9.76 10.32 -10.02
N PRO A 140 -9.82 11.31 -9.10
CA PRO A 140 -9.06 12.54 -9.23
C PRO A 140 -7.57 12.28 -9.40
N LEU A 141 -6.90 13.11 -10.20
CA LEU A 141 -5.48 12.91 -10.54
C LEU A 141 -4.56 12.88 -9.31
N GLY A 142 -4.87 13.69 -8.29
CA GLY A 142 -4.12 13.68 -7.02
C GLY A 142 -4.15 12.32 -6.31
N LEU A 143 -5.28 11.60 -6.35
CA LEU A 143 -5.36 10.24 -5.81
C LEU A 143 -4.65 9.25 -6.73
N ALA A 144 -4.80 9.39 -8.04
CA ALA A 144 -4.17 8.48 -9.00
C ALA A 144 -2.63 8.50 -8.91
N ARG A 145 -2.02 9.66 -8.62
CA ARG A 145 -0.57 9.79 -8.40
C ARG A 145 -0.08 9.12 -7.12
N ALA A 146 -0.97 8.87 -6.16
CA ALA A 146 -0.65 8.21 -4.90
C ALA A 146 -0.90 6.70 -4.93
N ILE A 147 -1.34 6.14 -6.06
CA ILE A 147 -1.66 4.71 -6.19
C ILE A 147 -0.60 4.04 -7.07
N TYR A 148 0.21 3.17 -6.46
CA TYR A 148 1.20 2.35 -7.15
C TYR A 148 0.55 1.08 -7.69
N VAL A 149 0.85 0.75 -8.94
CA VAL A 149 0.18 -0.35 -9.65
C VAL A 149 1.16 -1.27 -10.37
N GLU A 150 0.76 -2.54 -10.46
CA GLU A 150 1.38 -3.53 -11.33
C GLU A 150 0.38 -3.99 -12.39
N ARG A 151 0.89 -4.49 -13.54
CA ARG A 151 0.02 -5.09 -14.55
C ARG A 151 -0.67 -6.30 -13.96
N GLU A 152 -1.96 -6.45 -14.24
CA GLU A 152 -2.68 -7.66 -13.86
C GLU A 152 -1.99 -8.86 -14.55
N PRO A 153 -1.51 -9.86 -13.80
CA PRO A 153 -0.90 -11.03 -14.43
C PRO A 153 -1.94 -11.70 -15.33
N GLU A 154 -1.55 -11.98 -16.57
CA GLU A 154 -2.39 -12.78 -17.47
C GLU A 154 -2.67 -14.11 -16.76
N ARG A 155 -3.96 -14.47 -16.61
CA ARG A 155 -4.31 -15.80 -16.12
C ARG A 155 -3.64 -16.81 -17.05
N ALA A 156 -2.67 -17.56 -16.53
CA ALA A 156 -2.15 -18.73 -17.20
C ALA A 156 -3.37 -19.59 -17.57
N ARG A 157 -3.53 -19.83 -18.88
CA ARG A 157 -4.61 -20.65 -19.42
C ARG A 157 -4.43 -22.11 -19.06
#